data_AF-A0A5F2HUU0-F1
#
_entry.id   AF-A0A5F2HUU0-F1
#
_cell.length_a   1.000
_cell.length_b   1.000
_cell.length_c   1.000
_cell.angle_alpha   90.00
_cell.angle_beta   90.00
_cell.angle_gamma   90.00
#
_symmetry.space_group_name_H-M   'P 1'
#
loop_
_entity.id
_entity.type
_entity.pdbx_description
1 polymer ?
#
loop_
_entity_poly.entity_id
_entity_poly.type
_entity_poly.pdbx_seq_one_letter_code
_entity_poly.pdbx_strand_id
1 'polypeptide(L)'
;SGTRAMFEAALPGLGLAADDLSVALELPSNEAICAAVAAGAGATAISRLVAANAIAAGRLATVALPLPKRRFLALRHKERYLAKAAATFLALSQAG
;
A
#
# COMPACT_ATOMS: atom_id res chain seq x y z
N SER A 1 6.16 2.52 6.22
CA SER A 1 4.76 2.84 5.86
C SER A 1 3.86 1.63 6.16
N GLY A 2 2.54 1.82 6.31
CA GLY A 2 1.63 0.68 6.54
C GLY A 2 1.63 -0.37 5.41
N THR A 3 1.94 0.05 4.18
CA THR A 3 2.07 -0.87 3.04
C THR A 3 3.29 -1.78 3.15
N ARG A 4 4.46 -1.26 3.58
CA ARG A 4 5.67 -2.07 3.81
C ARG A 4 5.42 -3.15 4.86
N ALA A 5 4.90 -2.77 6.02
CA ALA A 5 4.63 -3.71 7.10
C ALA A 5 3.67 -4.84 6.67
N MET A 6 2.65 -4.52 5.86
CA MET A 6 1.73 -5.53 5.32
C MET A 6 2.40 -6.46 4.30
N PHE A 7 3.29 -5.92 3.46
CA PHE A 7 4.04 -6.73 2.50
C PHE A 7 5.00 -7.67 3.21
N GLU A 8 5.78 -7.18 4.18
CA GLU A 8 6.69 -7.97 5.01
C GLU A 8 5.95 -9.07 5.78
N ALA A 9 4.78 -8.76 6.34
CA ALA A 9 3.94 -9.75 7.03
C ALA A 9 3.40 -10.86 6.10
N ALA A 10 3.38 -10.64 4.78
CA ALA A 10 2.95 -11.63 3.80
C ALA A 10 4.10 -12.52 3.30
N LEU A 11 5.36 -12.11 3.46
CA LEU A 11 6.53 -12.86 2.97
C LEU A 11 6.63 -14.29 3.52
N PRO A 12 6.33 -14.58 4.80
CA PRO A 12 6.39 -15.96 5.31
C PRO A 12 5.44 -16.91 4.57
N GLY A 13 4.28 -16.41 4.12
CA GLY A 13 3.35 -17.18 3.30
C GLY A 13 3.86 -17.50 1.89
N LEU A 14 4.93 -16.82 1.45
CA LEU A 14 5.66 -17.06 0.22
C LEU A 14 6.96 -17.86 0.44
N GLY A 15 7.25 -18.27 1.69
CA GLY A 15 8.50 -18.94 2.05
C GLY A 15 9.72 -18.02 2.10
N LEU A 16 9.52 -16.70 2.28
CA LEU A 16 10.57 -15.69 2.33
C LEU A 16 10.62 -14.99 3.70
N ALA A 17 11.81 -14.62 4.14
CA ALA A 17 12.04 -13.68 5.22
C ALA A 17 12.28 -12.26 4.65
N ALA A 18 12.13 -11.24 5.50
CA ALA A 18 12.46 -9.86 5.11
C ALA A 18 13.95 -9.71 4.74
N ASP A 19 14.83 -10.43 5.43
CA ASP A 19 16.28 -10.41 5.19
C ASP A 19 16.68 -11.08 3.86
N ASP A 20 15.79 -11.83 3.22
CA ASP A 20 16.01 -12.36 1.87
C ASP A 20 15.86 -11.27 0.79
N LEU A 21 15.32 -10.10 1.14
CA LEU A 21 15.10 -8.99 0.22
C LEU A 21 16.26 -7.99 0.26
N SER A 22 16.83 -7.70 -0.91
CA SER A 22 17.79 -6.60 -1.05
C SER A 22 17.05 -5.27 -1.22
N VAL A 23 17.14 -4.39 -0.21
CA VAL A 23 16.58 -3.04 -0.27
C VAL A 23 17.52 -2.13 -1.06
N ALA A 24 17.23 -1.93 -2.35
CA ALA A 24 18.03 -1.07 -3.22
C ALA A 24 17.87 0.43 -2.90
N LEU A 25 16.65 0.87 -2.54
CA LEU A 25 16.31 2.27 -2.27
C LEU A 25 15.22 2.38 -1.20
N GLU A 26 15.31 3.45 -0.40
CA GLU A 26 14.23 3.91 0.47
C GLU A 26 13.89 5.37 0.12
N LEU A 27 12.62 5.62 -0.20
CA LEU A 27 12.16 6.90 -0.75
C LEU A 27 10.97 7.43 0.07
N PRO A 28 10.85 8.77 0.21
CA PRO A 28 9.91 9.38 1.15
C PRO A 28 8.46 9.46 0.63
N SER A 29 8.22 9.23 -0.67
CA SER A 29 6.89 9.34 -1.26
C SER A 29 6.57 8.22 -2.25
N ASN A 30 5.27 7.98 -2.40
CA ASN A 30 4.70 7.01 -3.33
C ASN A 30 5.06 7.33 -4.79
N GLU A 31 5.05 8.61 -5.14
CA GLU A 31 5.37 9.12 -6.47
C GLU A 31 6.86 8.90 -6.79
N ALA A 32 7.75 9.15 -5.82
CA ALA A 32 9.18 8.90 -5.98
C ALA A 32 9.46 7.40 -6.17
N ILE A 33 8.77 6.55 -5.42
CA ILE A 33 8.84 5.09 -5.57
C ILE A 33 8.42 4.68 -6.99
N CYS A 34 7.26 5.14 -7.47
CA CYS A 34 6.79 4.81 -8.82
C CYS A 34 7.75 5.32 -9.92
N ALA A 35 8.33 6.51 -9.75
CA ALA A 35 9.30 7.05 -10.70
C ALA A 35 10.59 6.22 -10.73
N ALA A 36 11.13 5.84 -9.58
CA ALA A 36 12.34 5.02 -9.48
C ALA A 36 12.14 3.63 -10.11
N VAL A 37 11.00 2.97 -9.83
CA VAL A 37 10.67 1.67 -10.43
C VAL A 37 10.52 1.78 -11.95
N ALA A 38 9.82 2.81 -12.44
CA ALA A 38 9.68 3.04 -13.88
C ALA A 38 11.02 3.34 -14.58
N ALA A 39 12.00 3.88 -13.83
CA ALA A 39 13.37 4.09 -14.30
C ALA A 39 14.28 2.86 -14.17
N GLY A 40 13.75 1.71 -13.73
CA GLY A 40 14.49 0.46 -13.63
C GLY A 40 15.22 0.22 -12.32
N ALA A 41 14.90 0.97 -11.25
CA ALA A 41 15.58 0.82 -9.96
C ALA A 41 15.23 -0.48 -9.19
N GLY A 42 14.30 -1.28 -9.69
CA GLY A 42 13.89 -2.56 -9.08
C GLY A 42 12.37 -2.75 -9.07
N ALA A 43 11.86 -3.44 -8.06
CA ALA A 43 10.44 -3.70 -7.85
C ALA A 43 9.95 -3.13 -6.51
N THR A 44 8.63 -2.92 -6.38
CA THR A 44 8.03 -2.41 -5.14
C THR A 44 6.64 -3.02 -4.90
N ALA A 45 6.23 -3.06 -3.64
CA ALA A 45 4.84 -3.32 -3.24
C ALA A 45 4.17 -2.01 -2.81
N ILE A 46 3.23 -1.53 -3.62
CA ILE A 46 2.52 -0.26 -3.41
C ILE A 46 1.02 -0.40 -3.68
N SER A 47 0.22 0.57 -3.20
CA SER A 47 -1.20 0.62 -3.50
C SER A 47 -1.44 0.69 -5.01
N ARG A 48 -2.34 -0.14 -5.53
CA ARG A 48 -2.77 -0.08 -6.93
C ARG A 48 -3.32 1.29 -7.31
N LEU A 49 -3.96 2.00 -6.38
CA LEU A 49 -4.48 3.35 -6.60
C LEU A 49 -3.37 4.33 -6.99
N VAL A 50 -2.20 4.21 -6.36
CA VAL A 50 -1.03 5.05 -6.66
C VAL A 50 -0.44 4.68 -8.01
N ALA A 51 -0.26 3.39 -8.27
CA ALA A 51 0.40 2.90 -9.49
C ALA A 51 -0.50 2.96 -10.75
N ALA A 52 -1.81 3.16 -10.59
CA ALA A 52 -2.81 3.03 -11.65
C ALA A 52 -2.44 3.82 -12.93
N ASN A 53 -2.07 5.09 -12.79
CA ASN A 53 -1.73 5.95 -13.94
C ASN A 53 -0.47 5.47 -14.65
N ALA A 54 0.53 5.01 -13.90
CA ALA A 54 1.79 4.53 -14.48
C ALA A 54 1.60 3.15 -15.17
N ILE A 55 0.72 2.31 -14.63
CA ILE A 55 0.33 1.04 -15.26
C ILE A 55 -0.45 1.30 -16.55
N ALA A 56 -1.45 2.19 -16.50
CA ALA A 56 -2.25 2.56 -17.68
C ALA A 56 -1.40 3.17 -18.79
N ALA A 57 -0.35 3.92 -18.42
CA ALA A 57 0.63 4.48 -19.36
C ALA A 57 1.70 3.48 -19.82
N GLY A 58 1.65 2.21 -19.43
CA GLY A 58 2.63 1.19 -19.80
C GLY A 58 4.02 1.38 -19.17
N ARG A 59 4.18 2.29 -18.21
CA ARG A 59 5.46 2.57 -17.54
C ARG A 59 5.74 1.63 -16.37
N LEU A 60 4.70 1.02 -15.81
CA LEU A 60 4.79 0.01 -14.77
C LEU A 60 3.97 -1.22 -15.16
N ALA A 61 4.39 -2.39 -14.72
CA ALA A 61 3.65 -3.62 -14.84
C ALA A 61 3.36 -4.20 -13.46
N THR A 62 2.29 -5.00 -13.37
CA THR A 62 1.96 -5.72 -12.14
C THR A 62 2.55 -7.12 -12.16
N VAL A 63 3.15 -7.53 -11.04
CA VAL A 63 3.54 -8.93 -10.82
C VAL A 63 2.43 -9.64 -10.05
N ALA A 64 2.00 -10.80 -10.53
CA ALA A 64 1.02 -11.62 -9.85
C ALA A 64 1.65 -12.28 -8.62
N LEU A 65 1.37 -11.72 -7.44
CA LEU A 65 1.80 -12.23 -6.14
C LEU A 65 0.56 -12.46 -5.26
N PRO A 66 0.43 -13.60 -4.57
CA PRO A 66 -0.73 -13.90 -3.73
C PRO A 66 -0.62 -13.14 -2.39
N LEU A 67 -0.75 -11.82 -2.45
CA LEU A 67 -0.76 -10.95 -1.29
C LEU A 67 -2.17 -10.86 -0.69
N PRO A 68 -2.29 -10.79 0.65
CA PRO A 68 -3.59 -10.66 1.29
C PRO A 68 -4.26 -9.32 0.93
N LYS A 69 -5.59 -9.30 0.89
CA LYS A 69 -6.34 -8.05 0.72
C LYS A 69 -6.06 -7.12 1.89
N ARG A 70 -5.75 -5.86 1.58
CA ARG A 70 -5.56 -4.82 2.59
C ARG A 70 -6.87 -4.45 3.26
N ARG A 71 -6.92 -4.58 4.58
CA ARG A 71 -8.03 -4.10 5.41
C ARG A 71 -7.74 -2.67 5.84
N PHE A 72 -8.67 -1.76 5.56
CA PHE A 72 -8.66 -0.42 6.14
C PHE A 72 -9.54 -0.40 7.39
N LEU A 73 -9.07 0.25 8.45
CA LEU A 73 -9.74 0.31 9.74
C LEU A 73 -9.96 1.76 10.12
N ALA A 74 -11.17 2.09 10.56
CA ALA A 74 -11.46 3.37 11.18
C ALA A 74 -11.25 3.25 12.70
N LEU A 75 -10.25 3.97 13.23
CA LEU A 75 -9.97 4.00 14.66
C LEU A 75 -10.61 5.24 15.29
N ARG A 76 -11.30 5.05 16.42
CA ARG A 76 -11.86 6.14 17.23
C ARG A 76 -11.57 5.91 18.71
N HIS A 77 -11.42 7.01 19.46
CA HIS A 77 -11.33 6.92 20.91
C HIS A 77 -12.72 6.61 21.49
N LYS A 78 -12.81 5.59 22.37
CA LYS A 78 -14.09 5.10 22.89
C LYS A 78 -14.90 6.17 23.65
N GLU A 79 -14.19 7.05 24.36
CA GLU A 79 -14.78 8.06 25.26
C GLU A 79 -15.06 9.39 24.56
N ARG A 80 -14.67 9.53 23.29
CA ARG A 80 -14.83 10.79 22.57
C ARG A 80 -16.15 10.76 21.79
N TYR A 81 -16.96 11.79 21.98
CA TYR A 81 -18.23 11.94 21.28
C TYR A 81 -18.02 11.93 19.76
N LEU A 82 -18.85 11.16 19.05
CA LEU A 82 -18.81 11.11 17.59
C LEU A 82 -19.71 12.22 17.02
N ALA A 83 -19.08 13.31 16.57
CA ALA A 83 -19.80 14.38 15.91
C ALA A 83 -20.51 13.91 14.64
N LYS A 84 -21.62 14.56 14.27
CA LYS A 84 -22.42 14.21 13.08
C LYS A 84 -21.56 14.18 11.80
N ALA A 85 -20.68 15.16 11.61
CA ALA A 85 -19.77 15.20 10.47
C ALA A 85 -18.84 13.98 10.40
N ALA A 86 -18.30 13.54 11.54
CA ALA A 86 -17.46 12.35 11.61
C ALA A 86 -18.25 11.06 11.32
N ALA A 87 -19.48 10.96 11.84
CA ALA A 87 -20.37 9.82 11.53
C ALA A 87 -20.70 9.75 10.04
N THR A 88 -21.03 10.89 9.40
CA THR A 88 -21.29 10.95 7.96
C THR A 88 -20.04 10.60 7.15
N PHE A 89 -18.87 11.11 7.53
CA PHE A 89 -17.61 10.75 6.88
C PHE A 89 -17.34 9.23 6.95
N LEU A 90 -17.55 8.61 8.12
CA LEU A 90 -17.40 7.16 8.27
C LEU A 90 -18.34 6.39 7.34
N ALA A 91 -19.61 6.80 7.26
CA ALA A 91 -20.59 6.17 6.36
C ALA A 91 -20.17 6.28 4.88
N LEU A 92 -19.70 7.46 4.45
CA LEU A 92 -19.21 7.66 3.08
C LEU A 92 -17.95 6.81 2.79
N SER A 93 -17.05 6.71 3.76
CA SER A 93 -15.79 5.95 3.60
C SER A 93 -15.98 4.44 3.52
N GLN A 94 -17.15 3.93 3.91
CA GLN A 94 -17.50 2.50 3.90
C GLN A 94 -18.37 2.11 2.69
N ALA A 95 -18.83 3.09 1.91
CA ALA A 95 -19.76 2.88 0.79
C ALA A 95 -19.06 2.53 -0.55
N GLY A 96 -17.75 2.30 -0.55
CA GLY A 96 -16.95 1.89 -1.72
C GLY A 96 -16.15 0.62 -1.44
#